data_AF-A0A2V5S2E8-F1
#
_entry.id   AF-A0A2V5S2E8-F1
#
_cell.length_a   1.000
_cell.length_b   1.000
_cell.length_c   1.000
_cell.angle_alpha   90.00
_cell.angle_beta   90.00
_cell.angle_gamma   90.00
#
_symmetry.space_group_name_H-M   'P 1'
#
loop_
_entity.id
_entity.type
_entity.pdbx_description
1 polymer ?
#
loop_
_entity_poly.entity_id
_entity_poly.type
_entity_poly.pdbx_seq_one_letter_code
_entity_poly.pdbx_strand_id
1 'polypeptide(L)'
;MNAELLRAVDGFDLPEEYRVLLRPGEAETDFQGNTHGLPRFFYEIGSWQEAHEIRLAPHFTLAELMLVDCREARLLLSQFPHYVPCAIVLLARFLEDFRREVDGPVFISANGGYRSPAHQIGRAQSVHTWGSAANIYRVGDIFLNDAKSIQKFGSIAASLGPAVFVRPFGLEAGQTDDHLHIDLGFVSLTPRGCSEAL
;
A
#
# COMPACT_ATOMS: atom_id res chain seq x y z
N MET A 1 -17.12 -14.64 -6.11
CA MET A 1 -15.69 -14.37 -6.37
C MET A 1 -15.03 -15.72 -6.55
N ASN A 2 -14.59 -16.07 -7.77
CA ASN A 2 -13.66 -17.17 -7.94
C ASN A 2 -12.32 -16.66 -7.40
N ALA A 3 -12.02 -16.99 -6.15
CA ALA A 3 -10.71 -16.75 -5.58
C ALA A 3 -9.77 -17.78 -6.20
N GLU A 4 -9.20 -17.48 -7.37
CA GLU A 4 -7.85 -17.99 -7.59
C GLU A 4 -7.02 -17.44 -6.42
N LEU A 5 -6.57 -18.38 -5.59
CA LEU A 5 -5.96 -18.09 -4.31
C LEU A 5 -4.66 -17.35 -4.60
N LEU A 6 -4.56 -16.06 -4.23
CA LEU A 6 -3.28 -15.36 -4.29
C LEU A 6 -2.22 -16.18 -3.57
N ARG A 7 -1.13 -16.48 -4.27
CA ARG A 7 -0.06 -17.31 -3.74
C ARG A 7 0.68 -16.52 -2.66
N ALA A 8 0.34 -16.80 -1.40
CA ALA A 8 1.08 -16.30 -0.26
C ALA A 8 2.42 -17.03 -0.16
N VAL A 9 3.49 -16.27 0.06
CA VAL A 9 4.86 -16.76 0.26
C VAL A 9 5.43 -16.18 1.55
N ASP A 10 6.28 -16.96 2.21
CA ASP A 10 7.12 -16.46 3.30
C ASP A 10 8.33 -15.73 2.70
N GLY A 11 8.52 -14.48 3.09
CA GLY A 11 9.63 -13.66 2.65
C GLY A 11 10.99 -14.25 3.00
N PHE A 12 11.08 -15.06 4.07
CA PHE A 12 12.33 -15.74 4.42
C PHE A 12 12.75 -16.82 3.44
N ASP A 13 11.81 -17.37 2.66
CA ASP A 13 12.08 -18.40 1.66
C ASP A 13 12.42 -17.81 0.28
N LEU A 14 12.42 -16.48 0.14
CA LEU A 14 12.74 -15.81 -1.12
C LEU A 14 14.24 -15.89 -1.46
N PRO A 15 14.60 -15.80 -2.75
CA PRO A 15 15.99 -15.66 -3.16
C PRO A 15 16.65 -14.45 -2.47
N GLU A 16 17.94 -14.57 -2.17
CA GLU A 16 18.69 -13.57 -1.40
C GLU A 16 18.58 -12.15 -2.00
N GLU A 17 18.65 -12.05 -3.33
CA GLU A 17 18.50 -10.78 -4.05
C GLU A 17 17.15 -10.08 -3.81
N TYR A 18 16.08 -10.83 -3.55
CA TYR A 18 14.79 -10.27 -3.14
C TYR A 18 14.77 -9.97 -1.64
N ARG A 19 15.31 -10.85 -0.80
CA ARG A 19 15.33 -10.65 0.67
C ARG A 19 16.08 -9.39 1.07
N VAL A 20 17.20 -9.07 0.42
CA VAL A 20 17.97 -7.85 0.69
C VAL A 20 17.17 -6.58 0.38
N LEU A 21 16.25 -6.63 -0.58
CA LEU A 21 15.42 -5.48 -0.98
C LEU A 21 14.12 -5.38 -0.18
N LEU A 22 13.50 -6.52 0.11
CA LEU A 22 12.21 -6.62 0.80
C LEU A 22 12.32 -6.72 2.32
N ARG A 23 13.52 -7.04 2.84
CA ARG A 23 13.86 -7.04 4.28
C ARG A 23 12.78 -7.70 5.16
N PRO A 24 12.35 -8.93 4.82
CA PRO A 24 11.18 -9.53 5.43
C PRO A 24 11.35 -9.66 6.95
N GLY A 25 10.39 -9.17 7.72
CA GLY A 25 10.42 -9.27 9.19
C GLY A 25 11.52 -8.49 9.90
N GLU A 26 12.37 -7.73 9.19
CA GLU A 26 13.39 -6.90 9.83
C GLU A 26 12.76 -5.76 10.63
N ALA A 27 13.43 -5.36 11.71
CA ALA A 27 13.04 -4.18 12.47
C ALA A 27 13.36 -2.90 11.69
N GLU A 28 12.43 -1.96 11.69
CA GLU A 28 12.57 -0.63 11.10
C GLU A 28 12.04 0.44 12.06
N THR A 29 12.66 1.62 12.03
CA THR A 29 12.27 2.74 12.90
C THR A 29 11.48 3.77 12.12
N ASP A 30 10.28 4.11 12.58
CA ASP A 30 9.45 5.13 11.96
C ASP A 30 9.98 6.55 12.23
N PHE A 31 9.32 7.56 11.63
CA PHE A 31 9.69 8.97 11.81
C PHE A 31 9.49 9.49 13.24
N GLN A 32 8.78 8.76 14.11
CA GLN A 32 8.57 9.10 15.52
C GLN A 32 9.53 8.35 16.45
N GLY A 33 10.41 7.49 15.92
CA GLY A 33 11.35 6.69 16.71
C GLY A 33 10.77 5.36 17.22
N ASN A 34 9.54 4.98 16.84
CA ASN A 34 9.00 3.68 17.21
C ASN A 34 9.54 2.58 16.30
N THR A 35 9.72 1.38 16.86
CA THR A 35 10.22 0.23 16.10
C THR A 35 9.08 -0.67 15.66
N HIS A 36 9.08 -1.03 14.38
CA HIS A 36 8.09 -1.91 13.74
C HIS A 36 8.78 -3.04 12.98
N GLY A 37 8.13 -4.18 12.85
CA GLY A 37 8.59 -5.26 11.97
C GLY A 37 8.06 -5.05 10.56
N LEU A 38 8.96 -5.07 9.56
CA LEU A 38 8.59 -5.06 8.16
C LEU A 38 7.76 -6.31 7.80
N PRO A 39 6.92 -6.25 6.75
CA PRO A 39 6.12 -7.40 6.34
C PRO A 39 6.99 -8.64 6.07
N ARG A 40 6.59 -9.79 6.63
CA ARG A 40 7.21 -11.09 6.33
C ARG A 40 6.51 -11.83 5.19
N PHE A 41 5.19 -11.74 5.13
CA PHE A 41 4.39 -12.49 4.15
C PHE A 41 3.97 -11.61 2.99
N PHE A 42 4.12 -12.16 1.79
CA PHE A 42 3.84 -11.46 0.53
C PHE A 42 2.94 -12.30 -0.37
N TYR A 43 2.18 -11.65 -1.24
CA TYR A 43 1.62 -12.29 -2.42
C TYR A 43 2.63 -12.21 -3.56
N GLU A 44 2.90 -13.35 -4.20
CA GLU A 44 3.71 -13.44 -5.41
C GLU A 44 2.87 -13.18 -6.66
N ILE A 45 3.31 -12.23 -7.48
CA ILE A 45 2.64 -11.79 -8.70
C ILE A 45 3.59 -12.02 -9.87
N GLY A 46 3.17 -12.79 -10.86
CA GLY A 46 4.01 -13.22 -11.99
C GLY A 46 4.02 -12.25 -13.18
N SER A 47 3.05 -11.33 -13.28
CA SER A 47 3.04 -10.32 -14.36
C SER A 47 2.13 -9.12 -14.08
N TRP A 48 2.31 -8.03 -14.85
CA TRP A 48 1.37 -6.90 -14.83
C TRP A 48 -0.03 -7.29 -15.32
N GLN A 49 -0.14 -8.19 -16.30
CA GLN A 49 -1.42 -8.68 -16.77
C GLN A 49 -2.18 -9.36 -15.63
N GLU A 50 -1.51 -10.26 -14.91
CA GLU A 50 -2.06 -10.90 -13.71
C GLU A 50 -2.49 -9.87 -12.66
N ALA A 51 -1.65 -8.86 -12.37
CA ALA A 51 -1.98 -7.80 -11.43
C ALA A 51 -3.24 -6.99 -11.83
N HIS A 52 -3.49 -6.81 -13.13
CA HIS A 52 -4.69 -6.14 -13.65
C HIS A 52 -5.95 -7.02 -13.58
N GLU A 53 -5.80 -8.34 -13.61
CA GLU A 53 -6.90 -9.30 -13.51
C GLU A 53 -7.31 -9.57 -12.05
N ILE A 54 -6.35 -9.50 -11.12
CA ILE A 54 -6.59 -9.67 -9.68
C ILE A 54 -7.38 -8.47 -9.13
N ARG A 55 -8.60 -8.74 -8.66
CA ARG A 55 -9.42 -7.79 -7.90
C ARG A 55 -9.32 -8.05 -6.40
N LEU A 56 -8.64 -7.16 -5.67
CA LEU A 56 -8.58 -7.23 -4.19
C LEU A 56 -9.90 -6.76 -3.55
N ALA A 57 -10.57 -5.82 -4.21
CA ALA A 57 -11.93 -5.39 -3.94
C ALA A 57 -12.68 -5.17 -5.28
N PRO A 58 -14.01 -5.10 -5.29
CA PRO A 58 -14.79 -4.99 -6.53
C PRO A 58 -14.27 -3.93 -7.52
N HIS A 59 -13.85 -2.76 -7.02
CA HIS A 59 -13.38 -1.64 -7.84
C HIS A 59 -11.89 -1.35 -7.74
N PHE A 60 -11.10 -2.20 -7.07
CA PHE A 60 -9.66 -2.03 -6.94
C PHE A 60 -8.92 -3.29 -7.35
N THR A 61 -8.16 -3.15 -8.43
CA THR A 61 -7.21 -4.18 -8.89
C THR A 61 -5.92 -4.12 -8.08
N LEU A 62 -5.17 -5.22 -8.08
CA LEU A 62 -3.86 -5.23 -7.44
C LEU A 62 -2.89 -4.26 -8.13
N ALA A 63 -2.93 -4.19 -9.47
CA ALA A 63 -2.07 -3.30 -10.25
C ALA A 63 -2.12 -1.86 -9.73
N GLU A 64 -3.31 -1.31 -9.48
CA GLU A 64 -3.51 0.05 -8.97
C GLU A 64 -2.81 0.34 -7.64
N LEU A 65 -2.61 -0.69 -6.83
CA LEU A 65 -2.01 -0.57 -5.49
C LEU A 65 -0.54 -0.99 -5.44
N MET A 66 0.05 -1.45 -6.54
CA MET A 66 1.45 -1.87 -6.61
C MET A 66 2.24 -1.22 -7.75
N LEU A 67 1.69 -0.18 -8.41
CA LEU A 67 2.41 0.57 -9.44
C LEU A 67 3.73 1.10 -8.88
N VAL A 68 4.84 0.65 -9.49
CA VAL A 68 6.21 1.07 -9.19
C VAL A 68 6.69 2.13 -10.19
N ASP A 69 7.66 2.96 -9.79
CA ASP A 69 8.31 3.95 -10.65
C ASP A 69 9.82 3.74 -10.75
N CYS A 70 10.48 4.64 -11.46
CA CYS A 70 11.92 4.61 -11.69
C CYS A 70 12.78 4.77 -10.42
N ARG A 71 12.18 5.03 -9.26
CA ARG A 71 12.85 5.13 -7.95
C ARG A 71 12.81 3.82 -7.18
N GLU A 72 12.15 2.79 -7.71
CA GLU A 72 12.20 1.44 -7.19
C GLU A 72 13.54 0.75 -7.51
N ALA A 73 13.92 -0.25 -6.71
CA ALA A 73 15.12 -1.04 -6.97
C ALA A 73 15.06 -1.75 -8.33
N ARG A 74 16.18 -1.77 -9.08
CA ARG A 74 16.22 -2.26 -10.47
C ARG A 74 15.62 -3.66 -10.64
N LEU A 75 15.88 -4.58 -9.72
CA LEU A 75 15.30 -5.93 -9.74
C LEU A 75 13.77 -5.86 -9.70
N LEU A 76 13.23 -5.19 -8.67
CA LEU A 76 11.78 -5.02 -8.43
C LEU A 76 11.07 -4.15 -9.47
N LEU A 77 11.81 -3.31 -10.21
CA LEU A 77 11.26 -2.50 -11.29
C LEU A 77 11.13 -3.28 -12.61
N SER A 78 12.05 -4.21 -12.87
CA SER A 78 12.24 -4.79 -14.21
C SER A 78 11.98 -6.29 -14.32
N GLN A 79 11.87 -7.01 -13.21
CA GLN A 79 11.79 -8.46 -13.20
C GLN A 79 10.63 -8.94 -12.34
N PHE A 80 9.75 -9.72 -12.95
CA PHE A 80 8.80 -10.55 -12.23
C PHE A 80 9.48 -11.84 -11.73
N PRO A 81 9.05 -12.40 -10.60
CA PRO A 81 7.86 -12.01 -9.84
C PRO A 81 8.03 -10.73 -9.00
N HIS A 82 6.91 -10.04 -8.78
CA HIS A 82 6.80 -8.96 -7.81
C HIS A 82 6.16 -9.50 -6.53
N TYR A 83 6.55 -8.95 -5.39
CA TYR A 83 6.08 -9.36 -4.07
C TYR A 83 5.44 -8.20 -3.35
N VAL A 84 4.20 -8.38 -2.90
CA VAL A 84 3.41 -7.32 -2.27
C VAL A 84 2.93 -7.77 -0.89
N PRO A 85 3.07 -6.96 0.18
CA PRO A 85 2.67 -7.35 1.53
C PRO A 85 1.24 -7.84 1.59
N CYS A 86 1.00 -8.94 2.32
CA CYS A 86 -0.35 -9.53 2.37
C CYS A 86 -1.41 -8.60 2.98
N ALA A 87 -1.00 -7.60 3.78
CA ALA A 87 -1.88 -6.59 4.38
C ALA A 87 -2.58 -5.69 3.33
N ILE A 88 -2.13 -5.68 2.08
CA ILE A 88 -2.74 -4.88 1.00
C ILE A 88 -4.22 -5.16 0.76
N VAL A 89 -4.70 -6.37 1.12
CA VAL A 89 -6.13 -6.70 1.05
C VAL A 89 -6.96 -5.85 2.01
N LEU A 90 -6.40 -5.44 3.14
CA LEU A 90 -7.09 -4.59 4.12
C LEU A 90 -7.21 -3.16 3.59
N LEU A 91 -6.15 -2.64 2.98
CA LEU A 91 -6.18 -1.35 2.28
C LEU A 91 -7.21 -1.36 1.14
N ALA A 92 -7.25 -2.39 0.32
CA ALA A 92 -8.22 -2.49 -0.77
C ALA A 92 -9.66 -2.53 -0.27
N ARG A 93 -9.93 -3.19 0.85
CA ARG A 93 -11.26 -3.20 1.48
C ARG A 93 -11.63 -1.83 2.04
N PHE A 94 -10.70 -1.18 2.73
CA PHE A 94 -10.91 0.20 3.19
C PHE A 94 -11.20 1.15 2.04
N LEU A 95 -10.45 1.06 0.94
CA LEU A 95 -10.65 1.85 -0.27
C LEU A 95 -12.01 1.61 -0.91
N GLU A 96 -12.52 0.38 -0.91
CA GLU A 96 -13.87 0.07 -1.36
C GLU A 96 -14.94 0.70 -0.47
N ASP A 97 -14.74 0.74 0.84
CA ASP A 97 -15.65 1.39 1.78
C ASP A 97 -15.63 2.91 1.55
N PHE A 98 -14.44 3.49 1.41
CA PHE A 98 -14.28 4.89 1.07
C PHE A 98 -14.92 5.25 -0.27
N ARG A 99 -14.74 4.42 -1.29
CA ARG A 99 -15.39 4.57 -2.60
C ARG A 99 -16.92 4.63 -2.46
N ARG A 100 -17.50 3.78 -1.60
CA ARG A 100 -18.95 3.74 -1.33
C ARG A 100 -19.41 5.02 -0.63
N GLU A 101 -18.68 5.49 0.38
CA GLU A 101 -19.06 6.71 1.11
C GLU A 101 -18.94 8.00 0.29
N VAL A 102 -17.98 8.08 -0.64
CA VAL A 102 -17.86 9.23 -1.54
C VAL A 102 -18.79 9.15 -2.76
N ASP A 103 -19.52 8.04 -2.91
CA ASP A 103 -20.41 7.74 -4.03
C ASP A 103 -19.78 8.03 -5.41
N GLY A 104 -18.54 7.54 -5.60
CA GLY A 104 -17.77 7.88 -6.81
C GLY A 104 -16.51 7.04 -6.98
N PRO A 105 -15.90 7.04 -8.16
CA PRO A 105 -14.61 6.37 -8.37
C PRO A 105 -13.50 7.08 -7.58
N VAL A 106 -12.53 6.31 -7.09
CA VAL A 106 -11.36 6.79 -6.34
C VAL A 106 -10.12 6.37 -7.11
N PHE A 107 -9.22 7.31 -7.40
CA PHE A 107 -8.06 7.06 -8.25
C PHE A 107 -6.77 7.17 -7.44
N ILE A 108 -6.00 6.08 -7.44
CA ILE A 108 -4.72 5.98 -6.74
C ILE A 108 -3.61 6.56 -7.63
N SER A 109 -2.75 7.38 -7.04
CA SER A 109 -1.60 7.94 -7.74
C SER A 109 -0.65 6.83 -8.20
N ALA A 110 0.11 7.05 -9.27
CA ALA A 110 1.27 6.21 -9.54
C ALA A 110 2.23 6.27 -8.33
N ASN A 111 2.71 5.12 -7.86
CA ASN A 111 3.45 4.97 -6.59
C ASN A 111 2.66 5.38 -5.35
N GLY A 112 1.36 5.53 -5.50
CA GLY A 112 0.48 5.90 -4.41
C GLY A 112 0.19 4.72 -3.50
N GLY A 113 0.37 3.47 -3.94
CA GLY A 113 0.15 2.26 -3.14
C GLY A 113 1.42 1.75 -2.46
N TYR A 114 1.66 0.45 -2.55
CA TYR A 114 2.84 -0.23 -2.01
C TYR A 114 4.15 0.30 -2.63
N ARG A 115 5.17 0.42 -1.79
CA ARG A 115 6.57 0.73 -2.17
C ARG A 115 7.48 -0.22 -1.41
N SER A 116 8.50 -0.77 -2.06
CA SER A 116 9.42 -1.68 -1.35
C SER A 116 10.26 -0.93 -0.30
N PRO A 117 10.84 -1.63 0.70
CA PRO A 117 11.81 -1.02 1.62
C PRO A 117 13.03 -0.40 0.91
N ALA A 118 13.37 -0.91 -0.28
CA ALA A 118 14.47 -0.42 -1.11
C ALA A 118 14.10 0.80 -1.97
N HIS A 119 12.84 1.22 -1.97
CA HIS A 119 12.36 2.38 -2.72
C HIS A 119 13.03 3.68 -2.25
N GLN A 120 13.50 4.52 -3.18
CA GLN A 120 14.34 5.68 -2.82
C GLN A 120 13.57 6.80 -2.09
N ILE A 121 12.26 6.95 -2.32
CA ILE A 121 11.42 7.87 -1.52
C ILE A 121 11.01 7.22 -0.22
N GLY A 122 11.18 7.93 0.89
CA GLY A 122 10.66 7.52 2.21
C GLY A 122 11.39 6.33 2.82
N ARG A 123 12.08 5.52 2.00
CA ARG A 123 12.76 4.29 2.39
C ARG A 123 11.81 3.36 3.15
N ALA A 124 12.35 2.40 3.89
CA ALA A 124 11.59 1.48 4.73
C ALA A 124 10.75 2.16 5.85
N GLN A 125 10.99 3.44 6.16
CA GLN A 125 10.31 4.17 7.23
C GLN A 125 8.87 4.59 6.89
N SER A 126 8.49 4.45 5.62
CA SER A 126 7.15 4.81 5.15
C SER A 126 6.15 3.67 5.37
N VAL A 127 4.93 4.01 5.81
CA VAL A 127 3.80 3.06 5.93
C VAL A 127 3.44 2.41 4.57
N HIS A 128 3.77 3.05 3.45
CA HIS A 128 3.66 2.42 2.12
C HIS A 128 4.42 1.08 2.03
N THR A 129 5.47 0.88 2.84
CA THR A 129 6.25 -0.36 2.92
C THR A 129 5.45 -1.54 3.50
N TRP A 130 4.39 -1.26 4.27
CA TRP A 130 3.48 -2.28 4.78
C TRP A 130 2.33 -2.63 3.82
N GLY A 131 2.26 -1.96 2.66
CA GLY A 131 1.14 -2.12 1.73
C GLY A 131 -0.19 -1.64 2.31
N SER A 132 -0.15 -0.79 3.33
CA SER A 132 -1.31 -0.33 4.12
C SER A 132 -1.61 1.16 3.94
N ALA A 133 -0.94 1.83 2.99
CA ALA A 133 -1.14 3.25 2.68
C ALA A 133 -1.46 3.46 1.20
N ALA A 134 -2.27 4.49 0.93
CA ALA A 134 -2.61 4.94 -0.42
C ALA A 134 -2.52 6.47 -0.55
N ASN A 135 -1.99 6.94 -1.68
CA ASN A 135 -2.11 8.33 -2.13
C ASN A 135 -3.19 8.40 -3.21
N ILE A 136 -4.22 9.19 -2.96
CA ILE A 136 -5.35 9.41 -3.87
C ILE A 136 -5.21 10.79 -4.49
N TYR A 137 -5.15 10.88 -5.81
CA TYR A 137 -5.06 12.18 -6.52
C TYR A 137 -6.40 12.68 -7.03
N ARG A 138 -7.43 11.82 -7.11
CA ARG A 138 -8.73 12.19 -7.65
C ARG A 138 -9.86 11.34 -7.06
N VAL A 139 -11.01 11.98 -6.82
CA VAL A 139 -12.28 11.33 -6.48
C VAL A 139 -13.39 11.86 -7.40
N GLY A 140 -14.05 10.97 -8.14
CA GLY A 140 -14.93 11.37 -9.23
C GLY A 140 -14.19 12.25 -10.24
N ASP A 141 -14.73 13.45 -10.47
CA ASP A 141 -14.13 14.47 -11.34
C ASP A 141 -13.27 15.50 -10.58
N ILE A 142 -13.09 15.34 -9.26
CA ILE A 142 -12.42 16.31 -8.40
C ILE A 142 -10.98 15.86 -8.16
N PHE A 143 -10.02 16.63 -8.68
CA PHE A 143 -8.61 16.49 -8.34
C PHE A 143 -8.36 16.96 -6.91
N LEU A 144 -7.52 16.23 -6.17
CA LEU A 144 -7.20 16.49 -4.77
C LEU A 144 -5.91 17.33 -4.67
N ASN A 145 -5.97 18.57 -5.14
CA ASN A 145 -4.82 19.47 -5.23
C ASN A 145 -5.06 20.84 -4.56
N ASP A 146 -6.05 20.89 -3.66
CA ASP A 146 -6.33 22.08 -2.85
C ASP A 146 -6.84 21.68 -1.45
N ALA A 147 -6.75 22.62 -0.51
CA ALA A 147 -7.15 22.40 0.87
C ALA A 147 -8.61 21.96 1.01
N LYS A 148 -9.52 22.52 0.21
CA LYS A 148 -10.96 22.29 0.33
C LYS A 148 -11.31 20.85 -0.05
N SER A 149 -10.77 20.36 -1.17
CA SER A 149 -10.99 19.01 -1.67
C SER A 149 -10.33 17.98 -0.75
N ILE A 150 -9.04 18.17 -0.40
CA ILE A 150 -8.29 17.26 0.47
C ILE A 150 -8.95 17.15 1.86
N GLN A 151 -9.35 18.27 2.48
CA GLN A 151 -10.00 18.24 3.79
C GLN A 151 -11.40 17.61 3.75
N LYS A 152 -12.19 17.89 2.70
CA LYS A 152 -13.52 17.28 2.52
C LYS A 152 -13.40 15.75 2.47
N PHE A 153 -12.60 15.24 1.55
CA PHE A 153 -12.47 13.80 1.34
C PHE A 153 -11.69 13.12 2.48
N GLY A 154 -10.73 13.82 3.08
CA GLY A 154 -10.05 13.35 4.28
C GLY A 154 -10.97 13.18 5.48
N SER A 155 -11.92 14.09 5.66
CA SER A 155 -12.94 13.97 6.72
C SER A 155 -13.87 12.77 6.51
N ILE A 156 -14.24 12.48 5.26
CA ILE A 156 -15.02 11.29 4.91
C ILE A 156 -14.20 10.02 5.19
N ALA A 157 -12.94 9.96 4.74
CA ALA A 157 -12.06 8.83 4.99
C ALA A 157 -11.85 8.57 6.50
N ALA A 158 -11.59 9.61 7.28
CA ALA A 158 -11.43 9.51 8.74
C ALA A 158 -12.71 9.06 9.46
N SER A 159 -13.89 9.30 8.88
CA SER A 159 -15.18 8.89 9.48
C SER A 159 -15.48 7.39 9.38
N LEU A 160 -14.75 6.67 8.50
CA LEU A 160 -14.95 5.24 8.28
C LEU A 160 -14.47 4.36 9.43
N GLY A 161 -13.55 4.85 10.26
CA GLY A 161 -13.13 4.11 11.44
C GLY A 161 -11.89 4.67 12.14
N PRO A 162 -11.70 4.31 13.42
CA PRO A 162 -10.60 4.84 14.25
C PRO A 162 -9.22 4.33 13.84
N ALA A 163 -9.14 3.30 13.01
CA ALA A 163 -7.88 2.74 12.51
C ALA A 163 -7.29 3.52 11.33
N VAL A 164 -8.03 4.49 10.79
CA VAL A 164 -7.63 5.25 9.61
C VAL A 164 -6.90 6.51 10.04
N PHE A 165 -5.68 6.68 9.53
CA PHE A 165 -4.99 7.95 9.58
C PHE A 165 -5.10 8.66 8.23
N VAL A 166 -5.29 9.97 8.29
CA VAL A 166 -5.33 10.85 7.12
C VAL A 166 -4.35 11.98 7.37
N ARG A 167 -3.41 12.20 6.44
CA ARG A 167 -2.49 13.33 6.59
C ARG A 167 -3.24 14.66 6.42
N PRO A 168 -2.96 15.66 7.26
CA PRO A 168 -3.54 16.99 7.09
C PRO A 168 -3.00 17.69 5.84
N PHE A 169 -3.78 18.63 5.32
CA PHE A 169 -3.36 19.48 4.21
C PHE A 169 -2.20 20.39 4.62
N GLY A 170 -1.17 20.50 3.77
CA GLY A 170 -0.11 21.49 3.90
C GLY A 170 1.24 21.04 3.34
N LEU A 171 2.26 21.87 3.56
CA LEU A 171 3.61 21.73 2.97
C LEU A 171 4.66 21.20 3.95
N GLU A 172 4.30 21.07 5.23
CA GLU A 172 5.24 20.64 6.26
C GLU A 172 5.43 19.12 6.27
N ALA A 173 6.45 18.65 6.97
CA ALA A 173 6.67 17.21 7.14
C ALA A 173 5.44 16.54 7.76
N GLY A 174 4.97 15.46 7.13
CA GLY A 174 3.75 14.76 7.57
C GLY A 174 2.43 15.32 7.01
N GLN A 175 2.49 16.37 6.18
CA GLN A 175 1.36 16.96 5.48
C GLN A 175 1.39 16.61 3.98
N THR A 176 0.29 16.86 3.27
CA THR A 176 0.20 16.71 1.80
C THR A 176 -0.62 17.86 1.19
N ASP A 177 -0.27 18.34 -0.01
CA ASP A 177 -0.97 19.44 -0.68
C ASP A 177 -1.43 19.13 -2.11
N ASP A 178 -0.96 18.02 -2.69
CA ASP A 178 -1.24 17.58 -4.05
C ASP A 178 -1.93 16.20 -4.15
N HIS A 179 -2.24 15.58 -3.01
CA HIS A 179 -3.00 14.34 -2.89
C HIS A 179 -3.57 14.17 -1.48
N LEU A 180 -4.54 13.26 -1.35
CA LEU A 180 -4.99 12.73 -0.06
C LEU A 180 -4.18 11.48 0.29
N HIS A 181 -3.41 11.52 1.37
CA HIS A 181 -2.76 10.33 1.93
C HIS A 181 -3.65 9.71 3.00
N ILE A 182 -3.90 8.42 2.84
CA ILE A 182 -4.60 7.58 3.81
C ILE A 182 -3.71 6.41 4.19
N ASP A 183 -3.73 5.99 5.44
CA ASP A 183 -3.08 4.75 5.86
C ASP A 183 -3.79 4.09 7.03
N LEU A 184 -3.56 2.79 7.18
CA LEU A 184 -4.07 1.96 8.27
C LEU A 184 -2.99 1.71 9.34
N GLY A 185 -1.88 2.45 9.32
CA GLY A 185 -0.70 2.20 10.14
C GLY A 185 0.15 1.00 9.68
N PHE A 186 1.05 0.56 10.55
CA PHE A 186 2.05 -0.51 10.32
C PHE A 186 1.44 -1.92 10.42
N VAL A 187 0.41 -2.19 9.61
CA VAL A 187 -0.34 -3.44 9.66
C VAL A 187 0.42 -4.57 8.93
N SER A 188 0.60 -5.68 9.62
CA SER A 188 1.09 -6.94 9.04
C SER A 188 -0.03 -7.98 9.05
N LEU A 189 -0.04 -8.84 8.02
CA LEU A 189 -1.01 -9.92 7.89
C LEU A 189 -0.28 -11.25 7.70
N THR A 190 -0.55 -12.19 8.59
CA THR A 190 -0.12 -13.59 8.46
C THR A 190 -1.21 -14.39 7.75
N PRO A 191 -0.95 -14.91 6.53
CA PRO A 191 -1.93 -15.69 5.78
C PRO A 191 -2.31 -16.98 6.50
N ARG A 192 -3.53 -17.48 6.25
CA ARG A 192 -3.97 -18.77 6.78
C ARG A 192 -3.02 -19.88 6.31
N GLY A 193 -2.60 -20.74 7.23
CA GLY A 193 -1.65 -21.82 6.93
C GLY A 193 -0.18 -21.43 7.07
N CYS A 194 0.12 -20.14 7.29
CA CYS A 194 1.46 -19.67 7.65
C CYS A 194 1.59 -19.53 9.18
N SER A 195 2.83 -19.60 9.68
CA SER A 195 3.15 -19.45 11.10
C SER A 195 4.08 -18.26 11.30
N GLU A 196 3.80 -17.46 12.32
CA GLU A 196 4.69 -16.37 12.76
C GLU A 196 5.88 -16.88 13.57
N ALA A 197 5.79 -18.10 14.09
CA ALA A 197 6.92 -18.73 14.77
C ALA A 197 8.09 -18.92 13.79
N LEU A 198 9.29 -18.65 14.29
CA LEU A 198 10.57 -18.92 13.61
C LEU A 198 10.84 -20.42 13.56
#